data_AF-A7UMD6-F1
#
_entry.id   AF-A7UMD6-F1
#
_cell.length_a   1.000
_cell.length_b   1.000
_cell.length_c   1.000
_cell.angle_alpha   90.00
_cell.angle_beta   90.00
_cell.angle_gamma   90.00
#
_symmetry.space_group_name_H-M   'P 1'
#
loop_
_entity.id
_entity.type
_entity.pdbx_description
1 polymer ?
#
loop_
_entity_poly.entity_id
_entity_poly.type
_entity_poly.pdbx_seq_one_letter_code
_entity_poly.pdbx_strand_id
1 'polypeptide(L)'
;EDNLLPEERRQLSKIFPLSFCNSDSIEAPIGKGETQKSSILKLLRISFRLIESWDFPSQALSGAVSNSLTVGNPNQITEKLEDLKVGISVLIKGCLDGQPN
;
A
#
# COMPACT_ATOMS: atom_id res chain seq x y z
N GLU A 1 15.21 26.27 -1.31
CA GLU A 1 14.31 26.57 -0.17
C GLU A 1 14.23 25.34 0.73
N ASP A 2 15.21 25.13 1.63
CA ASP A 2 15.08 24.01 2.58
C ASP A 2 15.87 24.23 3.89
N ASN A 3 15.52 25.28 4.63
CA ASN A 3 16.11 25.64 5.93
C ASN A 3 15.03 25.68 7.03
N LEU A 4 14.22 24.62 7.15
CA LEU A 4 13.28 24.51 8.27
C LEU A 4 13.84 23.54 9.30
N LEU A 5 13.80 23.95 10.57
CA LEU A 5 14.19 23.08 11.68
C LEU A 5 13.22 21.89 11.78
N PRO A 6 13.69 20.72 12.25
CA PRO A 6 12.85 19.51 12.35
C PRO A 6 11.53 19.72 13.10
N GLU A 7 11.53 20.61 14.10
CA GLU A 7 10.34 20.94 14.89
C GLU A 7 9.33 21.78 14.09
N GLU A 8 9.79 22.71 13.25
CA GLU A 8 8.93 23.53 12.38
C GLU A 8 8.27 22.65 11.30
N ARG A 9 9.01 21.67 10.75
CA ARG A 9 8.46 20.63 9.86
C ARG A 9 7.39 19.77 10.57
N ARG A 10 7.62 19.41 11.84
CA ARG A 10 6.67 18.64 12.66
C ARG A 10 5.42 19.46 13.04
N GLN A 11 5.53 20.77 13.13
CA GLN A 11 4.38 21.66 13.35
C GLN A 11 3.60 21.87 12.06
N LEU A 12 4.26 22.04 10.91
CA LEU A 12 3.61 22.15 9.61
C LEU A 12 2.80 20.90 9.23
N SER A 13 3.30 19.70 9.57
CA SER A 13 2.54 18.45 9.38
C SER A 13 1.29 18.32 10.24
N LYS A 14 1.15 19.14 11.30
CA LYS A 14 -0.06 19.23 12.14
C LYS A 14 -1.04 20.30 11.63
N ILE A 15 -0.54 21.33 10.95
CA ILE A 15 -1.34 22.48 10.48
C ILE A 15 -2.02 22.15 9.14
N PHE A 16 -1.33 21.42 8.26
CA PHE A 16 -1.94 20.86 7.06
C PHE A 16 -2.05 19.36 7.27
N PRO A 17 -3.26 18.79 7.48
CA PRO A 17 -3.46 17.39 7.15
C PRO A 17 -3.35 17.30 5.62
N LEU A 18 -2.13 17.24 5.11
CA LEU A 18 -1.83 16.59 3.84
C LEU A 18 -2.05 15.09 4.08
N SER A 19 -3.29 14.73 4.43
CA SER A 19 -3.74 13.34 4.59
C SER A 19 -3.99 12.80 3.19
N PHE A 20 -2.95 12.81 2.36
CA PHE A 20 -2.98 12.12 1.09
C PHE A 20 -2.34 10.75 1.31
N CYS A 21 -3.16 9.72 1.41
CA CYS A 21 -2.66 8.35 1.38
C CYS A 21 -2.40 7.96 -0.07
N ASN A 22 -1.36 7.16 -0.33
CA ASN A 22 -1.07 6.65 -1.67
C ASN A 22 -2.25 5.87 -2.30
N SER A 23 -3.18 5.40 -1.46
CA SER A 23 -4.37 4.65 -1.84
C SER A 23 -5.64 5.49 -2.00
N ASP A 24 -5.62 6.82 -1.84
CA ASP A 24 -6.85 7.63 -1.77
C ASP A 24 -7.70 7.60 -3.05
N SER A 25 -7.09 7.32 -4.20
CA SER A 25 -7.79 7.15 -5.48
C SER A 25 -8.42 5.76 -5.68
N ILE A 26 -8.19 4.83 -4.75
CA ILE A 26 -8.68 3.45 -4.85
C ILE A 26 -10.01 3.34 -4.10
N GLU A 27 -11.09 3.09 -4.84
CA GLU A 27 -12.41 2.82 -4.28
C GLU A 27 -12.45 1.44 -3.61
N ALA A 28 -12.12 1.42 -2.31
CA ALA A 28 -12.19 0.23 -1.47
C ALA A 28 -13.49 0.22 -0.63
N PRO A 29 -14.10 -0.95 -0.37
CA PRO A 29 -15.22 -1.05 0.54
C PRO A 29 -14.79 -0.63 1.96
N ILE A 30 -15.50 0.34 2.54
CA ILE A 30 -15.13 0.94 3.83
C ILE A 30 -15.79 0.25 5.03
N GLY A 31 -16.71 -0.68 4.77
CA GLY A 31 -17.48 -1.37 5.80
C GLY A 31 -17.84 -2.80 5.47
N LYS A 32 -18.13 -3.58 6.52
CA LYS A 32 -18.44 -5.01 6.43
C LYS A 32 -19.56 -5.32 5.41
N GLY A 33 -20.59 -4.49 5.37
CA GLY A 33 -21.71 -4.68 4.43
C GLY A 33 -21.32 -4.54 2.97
N GLU A 34 -20.42 -3.61 2.64
CA GLU A 34 -19.92 -3.42 1.27
C GLU A 34 -18.95 -4.52 0.86
N THR A 35 -18.11 -4.97 1.81
CA THR A 35 -17.21 -6.11 1.61
C THR A 35 -17.99 -7.39 1.31
N GLN A 36 -19.03 -7.70 2.11
CA GLN A 36 -19.84 -8.91 1.92
C GLN A 36 -20.64 -8.91 0.62
N LYS A 37 -21.01 -7.74 0.10
CA LYS A 37 -21.71 -7.60 -1.19
C LYS A 37 -20.77 -7.68 -2.40
N SER A 38 -19.46 -7.59 -2.19
CA SER A 38 -18.49 -7.61 -3.28
C SER A 38 -18.12 -9.03 -3.67
N SER A 39 -17.94 -9.27 -4.97
CA SER A 39 -17.42 -10.57 -5.43
C SER A 39 -15.98 -10.75 -4.97
N ILE A 40 -15.57 -12.01 -4.76
CA ILE A 40 -14.18 -12.36 -4.40
C ILE A 40 -13.19 -11.75 -5.41
N LEU A 41 -13.49 -11.85 -6.70
CA LEU A 41 -12.65 -11.27 -7.76
C LEU A 41 -12.53 -9.74 -7.65
N LYS A 42 -13.61 -9.04 -7.29
CA LYS A 42 -13.56 -7.58 -7.06
C LYS A 42 -12.67 -7.25 -5.87
N LEU A 43 -12.83 -7.98 -4.76
CA LEU A 43 -12.02 -7.78 -3.56
C LEU A 43 -10.53 -8.05 -3.83
N LEU A 44 -10.19 -9.15 -4.52
CA LEU A 44 -8.81 -9.46 -4.89
C LEU A 44 -8.18 -8.38 -5.77
N ARG A 45 -8.93 -7.83 -6.75
CA ARG A 45 -8.44 -6.72 -7.60
C ARG A 45 -8.21 -5.43 -6.81
N ILE A 46 -9.09 -5.12 -5.85
CA ILE A 46 -8.91 -3.97 -4.96
C ILE A 46 -7.67 -4.18 -4.08
N SER A 47 -7.52 -5.36 -3.47
CA SER A 47 -6.33 -5.71 -2.67
C SER A 47 -5.04 -5.62 -3.48
N PHE A 48 -5.04 -6.08 -4.73
CA PHE A 48 -3.90 -5.96 -5.64
C PHE A 48 -3.52 -4.50 -5.87
N ARG A 49 -4.49 -3.63 -6.23
CA ARG A 49 -4.23 -2.20 -6.43
C ARG A 49 -3.74 -1.50 -5.16
N LEU A 50 -4.27 -1.89 -3.99
CA LEU A 50 -3.80 -1.37 -2.72
C LEU A 50 -2.32 -1.70 -2.52
N ILE A 51 -1.88 -2.93 -2.81
CA ILE A 51 -0.46 -3.30 -2.72
C ILE A 51 0.38 -2.51 -3.74
N GLU A 52 -0.08 -2.38 -4.99
CA GLU A 52 0.64 -1.60 -6.01
C GLU A 52 0.85 -0.13 -5.62
N SER A 53 -0.12 0.47 -4.90
CA SER A 53 0.03 1.84 -4.40
C SER A 53 1.21 2.01 -3.43
N TRP A 54 1.73 0.91 -2.88
CA TRP A 54 2.90 0.88 -2.01
C TRP A 54 4.22 0.52 -2.72
N ASP A 55 4.22 0.23 -4.03
CA ASP A 55 5.44 -0.17 -4.76
C ASP A 55 6.54 0.90 -4.66
N PHE A 56 6.19 2.18 -4.83
CA PHE A 56 7.13 3.30 -4.71
C PHE A 56 7.36 3.74 -3.24
N PRO A 57 6.32 3.92 -2.40
CA PRO A 57 6.50 4.27 -0.99
C PRO A 57 7.36 3.26 -0.20
N SER A 58 7.24 1.96 -0.47
CA SER A 58 8.03 0.92 0.21
C SER A 58 9.51 1.05 -0.09
N GLN A 59 9.89 1.29 -1.34
CA GLN A 59 11.28 1.53 -1.74
C GLN A 59 11.87 2.80 -1.09
N ALA A 60 11.10 3.89 -1.09
CA ALA A 60 11.50 5.14 -0.45
C ALA A 60 11.71 4.96 1.06
N LEU A 61 10.82 4.18 1.71
CA LEU A 61 10.93 3.85 3.12
C LEU A 61 12.16 2.98 3.39
N SER A 62 12.40 1.92 2.61
CA SER A 62 13.60 1.08 2.67
C SER A 62 14.89 1.88 2.55
N GLY A 63 14.93 2.84 1.61
CA GLY A 63 16.07 3.75 1.45
C GLY A 63 16.27 4.67 2.65
N ALA A 64 15.20 5.20 3.24
CA ALA A 64 15.27 6.06 4.41
C ALA A 64 15.70 5.32 5.69
N VAL A 65 15.20 4.10 5.93
CA VAL A 65 15.56 3.31 7.12
C VAL A 65 16.95 2.70 7.02
N SER A 66 17.44 2.40 5.81
CA SER A 66 18.84 2.00 5.60
C SER A 66 19.83 3.04 6.11
N ASN A 67 19.44 4.32 6.11
CA ASN A 67 20.26 5.43 6.61
C ASN A 67 20.12 5.65 8.13
N SER A 68 19.25 4.92 8.83
CA SER A 68 18.89 5.15 10.22
C SER A 68 19.00 3.86 11.04
N LEU A 69 20.22 3.38 11.36
CA LEU A 69 20.64 2.54 12.50
C LEU A 69 19.70 1.43 13.07
N THR A 70 18.64 1.02 12.38
CA THR A 70 17.72 -0.03 12.82
C THR A 70 18.24 -1.37 12.32
N VAL A 71 18.53 -2.27 13.26
CA VAL A 71 18.97 -3.65 13.00
C VAL A 71 17.81 -4.46 12.41
N GLY A 72 17.63 -4.39 11.09
CA GLY A 72 16.64 -5.15 10.33
C GLY A 72 16.93 -5.06 8.83
N ASN A 73 16.51 -6.04 8.04
CA ASN A 73 16.65 -6.00 6.58
C ASN A 73 15.75 -4.85 6.04
N PRO A 74 16.32 -3.74 5.53
CA PRO A 74 15.55 -2.58 5.09
C PRO A 74 14.63 -2.92 3.91
N ASN A 75 14.93 -3.96 3.14
CA ASN A 75 14.16 -4.38 1.97
C ASN A 75 13.02 -5.36 2.30
N GLN A 76 12.90 -5.80 3.56
CA GLN A 76 11.92 -6.82 3.96
C GLN A 76 10.48 -6.43 3.63
N ILE A 77 10.13 -5.15 3.74
CA ILE A 77 8.77 -4.66 3.42
C ILE A 77 8.50 -4.80 1.92
N THR A 78 9.41 -4.30 1.09
CA THR A 78 9.30 -4.36 -0.38
C THR A 78 9.24 -5.81 -0.88
N GLU A 79 10.11 -6.69 -0.36
CA GLU A 79 10.10 -8.12 -0.68
C GLU A 79 8.77 -8.79 -0.31
N LYS A 80 8.23 -8.49 0.88
CA LYS A 80 6.96 -9.10 1.33
C LYS A 80 5.75 -8.56 0.57
N LEU A 81 5.77 -7.30 0.14
CA LEU A 81 4.72 -6.75 -0.72
C LEU A 81 4.74 -7.41 -2.10
N GLU A 82 5.92 -7.64 -2.68
CA GLU A 82 6.06 -8.35 -3.96
C GLU A 82 5.56 -9.81 -3.85
N ASP A 83 5.95 -10.54 -2.80
CA ASP A 83 5.45 -11.89 -2.50
C ASP A 83 3.90 -11.91 -2.45
N LEU A 84 3.30 -10.93 -1.77
CA LEU A 84 1.84 -10.83 -1.63
C LEU A 84 1.17 -10.47 -2.96
N LYS A 85 1.76 -9.55 -3.74
CA LYS A 85 1.29 -9.15 -5.07
C LYS A 85 1.24 -10.35 -6.03
N VAL A 86 2.27 -11.18 -6.01
CA VAL A 86 2.33 -12.43 -6.77
C VAL A 86 1.24 -13.40 -6.29
N GLY A 87 1.12 -13.61 -4.98
CA GLY A 87 0.09 -14.50 -4.40
C GLY A 87 -1.34 -14.10 -4.80
N ILE A 88 -1.67 -12.81 -4.73
CA ILE A 88 -2.99 -12.31 -5.15
C ILE A 88 -3.20 -12.46 -6.66
N SER A 89 -2.18 -12.24 -7.48
CA SER A 89 -2.27 -12.42 -8.94
C SER A 89 -2.63 -13.86 -9.31
N VAL A 90 -2.05 -14.84 -8.60
CA VAL A 90 -2.38 -16.27 -8.78
C VAL A 90 -3.84 -16.54 -8.41
N LEU A 91 -4.33 -15.96 -7.30
CA LEU A 91 -5.72 -16.11 -6.88
C LEU A 91 -6.70 -15.48 -7.90
N ILE A 92 -6.39 -14.29 -8.41
CA ILE A 92 -7.19 -13.62 -9.46
C ILE A 92 -7.30 -14.51 -10.70
N LYS A 93 -6.16 -15.06 -11.16
CA LYS A 93 -6.13 -15.95 -12.31
C LYS A 93 -6.98 -17.19 -12.08
N GLY A 94 -6.82 -17.85 -10.92
CA GLY A 94 -7.64 -19.02 -10.57
C GLY A 94 -9.15 -18.72 -10.53
N CYS A 95 -9.56 -17.53 -10.10
CA CYS A 95 -10.96 -17.11 -10.17
C CYS A 95 -11.48 -16.91 -11.59
N LEU A 96 -10.64 -16.46 -12.53
CA LEU A 96 -11.01 -16.26 -13.94
C LEU A 96 -11.11 -17.60 -14.68
N ASP A 97 -10.16 -18.50 -14.45
CA ASP A 97 -10.11 -19.83 -15.08
C ASP A 97 -11.29 -20.73 -14.63
N GLY A 98 -11.87 -20.47 -13.46
CA GLY A 98 -13.02 -21.20 -12.90
C GLY A 98 -14.40 -20.65 -13.25
N GLN A 99 -14.50 -19.57 -14.04
CA GLN A 99 -15.80 -19.05 -14.49
C GLN A 99 -16.29 -19.87 -15.70
N PRO A 100 -17.50 -20.46 -15.67
CA PRO A 100 -18.09 -21.08 -16.85
C PRO A 100 -18.35 -20.01 -17.94
N ASN A 101 -18.01 -20.33 -19.19
CA ASN A 101 -18.25 -19.49 -20.37
C ASN A 101 -19.73 -19.17 -20.59
#